data_AF-A0A968WLZ5-F1
#
_entry.id   AF-A0A968WLZ5-F1
#
_cell.length_a   1.000
_cell.length_b   1.000
_cell.length_c   1.000
_cell.angle_alpha   90.00
_cell.angle_beta   90.00
_cell.angle_gamma   90.00
#
_symmetry.space_group_name_H-M   'P 1'
#
loop_
_entity.id
_entity.type
_entity.pdbx_description
1 polymer ?
#
loop_
_entity_poly.entity_id
_entity_poly.type
_entity_poly.pdbx_seq_one_letter_code
_entity_poly.pdbx_strand_id
1 'polypeptide(L)' 'MRINIGKKDKTIQSYTMFDKSGNRYTYTITKFNPNVKVDDAYFVFDPKKYPGVDVIDLR' A
#
# COMPACT_ATOMS: atom_id res chain seq x y z
N MET A 1 -13.48 -4.15 8.74
CA MET A 1 -12.00 -4.27 8.68
C MET A 1 -11.45 -4.41 10.10
N ARG A 2 -10.25 -4.96 10.26
CA ARG A 2 -9.53 -5.07 11.53
C ARG A 2 -8.10 -4.58 11.33
N ILE A 3 -7.57 -3.83 12.29
CA ILE A 3 -6.19 -3.31 12.25
C ILE A 3 -5.49 -3.75 13.53
N ASN A 4 -4.26 -4.24 13.40
CA ASN A 4 -3.37 -4.52 14.52
C ASN A 4 -2.32 -3.42 14.61
N ILE A 5 -2.25 -2.79 15.79
CA ILE A 5 -1.36 -1.65 16.06
C ILE A 5 -0.41 -2.02 17.18
N GLY A 6 0.88 -1.73 16.99
CA GLY A 6 1.91 -1.87 18.00
C GLY A 6 1.66 -0.91 19.17
N LYS A 7 1.64 -1.41 20.40
CA LYS A 7 1.30 -0.59 21.58
C LYS A 7 2.36 0.47 21.93
N LYS A 8 3.63 0.22 21.60
CA LYS A 8 4.77 1.08 22.00
C LYS A 8 5.05 2.18 20.98
N ASP A 9 5.06 1.81 19.72
CA ASP A 9 5.46 2.65 18.58
C ASP A 9 4.24 3.15 17.78
N LYS A 10 3.04 2.68 18.10
CA LYS A 10 1.77 3.01 17.42
C LYS A 10 1.81 2.72 15.91
N THR A 11 2.69 1.81 15.48
CA THR A 11 2.81 1.42 14.07
C THR A 11 1.75 0.40 13.69
N ILE A 12 1.32 0.42 12.43
CA ILE A 12 0.43 -0.61 11.91
C ILE A 12 1.26 -1.87 11.65
N GLN A 13 0.87 -2.98 12.24
CA GLN A 13 1.55 -4.27 12.09
C GLN A 13 0.87 -5.15 11.04
N SER A 14 -0.46 -5.12 11.02
CA SER A 14 -1.25 -5.80 9.99
C SER A 14 -2.66 -5.22 9.92
N TYR A 15 -3.32 -5.44 8.79
CA TYR A 15 -4.74 -5.17 8.66
C TYR A 15 -5.43 -6.31 7.91
N THR A 16 -6.66 -6.61 8.32
CA THR A 16 -7.53 -7.59 7.70
C THR A 16 -8.77 -6.88 7.15
N MET A 17 -8.97 -6.99 5.84
CA MET A 17 -10.19 -6.58 5.16
C MET A 17 -11.18 -7.74 5.15
N PHE A 18 -12.44 -7.44 5.46
CA PHE A 18 -13.56 -8.39 5.38
C PHE A 18 -14.49 -7.85 4.31
N ASP A 19 -14.74 -8.63 3.26
CA ASP A 19 -15.74 -8.28 2.27
C ASP A 19 -17.13 -8.83 2.65
N LYS A 20 -18.17 -8.37 1.95
CA LYS A 20 -19.55 -8.85 2.16
C LYS A 20 -19.77 -10.28 1.65
N SER A 21 -18.86 -10.79 0.82
CA SER A 21 -18.87 -12.15 0.28
C SER A 21 -18.26 -13.17 1.24
N GLY A 22 -17.73 -12.72 2.40
CA GLY A 22 -17.13 -13.55 3.43
C GLY A 22 -15.60 -13.72 3.30
N ASN A 23 -14.98 -13.18 2.26
CA ASN A 23 -13.55 -13.24 2.07
C ASN A 23 -12.81 -12.35 3.07
N ARG A 24 -11.61 -12.82 3.44
CA ARG A 24 -10.72 -12.14 4.38
C ARG A 24 -9.35 -11.97 3.76
N TYR A 25 -8.95 -10.73 3.55
CA TYR A 25 -7.62 -10.39 3.02
C TYR A 25 -6.78 -9.82 4.15
N THR A 26 -5.72 -10.52 4.55
CA THR A 26 -4.81 -10.06 5.60
C THR A 26 -3.49 -9.62 4.99
N TYR A 27 -3.10 -8.38 5.30
CA TYR A 27 -1.83 -7.78 4.91
C TYR A 27 -0.98 -7.56 6.16
N THR A 28 0.25 -8.06 6.13
CA THR A 28 1.20 -7.99 7.25
C THR A 28 2.40 -7.12 6.85
N ILE A 29 2.74 -6.15 7.69
CA ILE A 29 3.91 -5.29 7.52
C ILE A 29 5.10 -5.97 8.19
N THR A 30 6.06 -6.41 7.39
CA THR A 30 7.28 -7.10 7.88
C THR A 30 8.37 -6.14 8.34
N LYS A 31 8.47 -4.97 7.70
CA LYS A 31 9.43 -3.92 8.05
C LYS A 31 8.79 -2.55 7.89
N PHE A 32 8.74 -1.79 8.98
CA PHE A 32 8.23 -0.43 9.00
C PHE A 32 9.40 0.56 9.15
N ASN A 33 9.68 1.32 8.10
CA ASN A 33 10.72 2.36 8.11
C ASN A 33 10.04 3.75 8.11
N PRO A 34 9.98 4.46 9.26
CA PRO A 34 9.37 5.79 9.31
C PRO A 34 10.27 6.85 8.65
N ASN A 35 9.67 7.93 8.17
CA ASN A 35 10.35 9.15 7.68
C ASN A 35 11.38 8.91 6.55
N VAL A 36 11.13 7.93 5.69
CA VAL A 36 11.93 7.75 4.47
C VAL A 36 11.74 8.98 3.58
N LYS A 37 12.85 9.57 3.12
CA LYS A 37 12.80 10.60 2.08
C LYS A 37 12.40 9.93 0.76
N VAL A 38 11.21 10.22 0.30
CA VAL A 38 10.66 9.73 -0.96
C VAL A 38 10.53 10.94 -1.87
N ASP A 39 11.07 10.85 -3.08
CA ASP A 39 10.97 11.89 -4.11
C ASP A 39 9.55 11.93 -4.69
N ASP A 40 9.06 13.10 -5.10
CA ASP A 40 7.71 13.28 -5.65
C ASP A 40 7.47 12.39 -6.88
N ALA A 41 8.52 12.08 -7.64
CA ALA A 41 8.45 11.18 -8.79
C ALA A 41 8.02 9.75 -8.44
N TYR A 42 8.05 9.33 -7.17
CA TYR A 42 7.51 8.03 -6.75
C TYR A 42 5.97 7.97 -6.78
N PHE A 43 5.30 9.12 -6.66
CA PHE A 43 3.84 9.20 -6.62
C PHE A 43 3.22 9.47 -8.00
N VAL A 44 4.06 9.66 -9.02
CA VAL A 44 3.65 9.89 -10.40
C VAL A 44 4.03 8.68 -11.25
N PHE A 45 3.07 8.13 -11.98
CA PHE A 45 3.36 7.07 -12.95
C PHE A 45 4.13 7.66 -14.14
N ASP A 46 5.36 7.20 -14.37
CA ASP A 46 6.18 7.59 -15.51
C ASP A 46 6.11 6.53 -16.61
N PRO A 47 5.34 6.75 -17.70
CA PRO A 47 5.21 5.80 -18.79
C PRO A 47 6.53 5.56 -19.53
N LYS A 48 7.51 6.48 -19.46
CA LYS A 48 8.81 6.30 -20.12
C LYS A 48 9.63 5.17 -19.48
N LYS A 49 9.35 4.84 -18.21
CA LYS A 49 10.01 3.72 -17.51
C LYS A 49 9.43 2.36 -17.90
N TYR A 50 8.31 2.33 -18.63
CA TYR A 50 7.59 1.10 -18.97
C TYR A 50 7.32 1.03 -20.49
N PRO A 51 8.34 0.75 -21.31
CA PRO A 51 8.15 0.59 -22.75
C PRO A 51 7.20 -0.59 -23.03
N GLY A 52 6.16 -0.35 -23.83
CA GLY A 52 5.15 -1.36 -24.20
C GLY A 52 3.89 -1.40 -23.34
N VAL A 53 3.72 -0.46 -22.41
CA VAL A 53 2.47 -0.31 -21.65
C VAL A 53 1.56 0.69 -22.36
N ASP A 54 0.36 0.25 -22.72
CA ASP A 54 -0.72 1.13 -23.17
C ASP A 54 -1.33 1.84 -21.97
N VAL A 55 -1.07 3.15 -21.86
CA VAL A 55 -1.71 3.99 -20.85
C VAL A 55 -3.08 4.39 -21.35
N ILE A 56 -4.10 3.66 -20.89
CA ILE A 56 -5.50 3.99 -21.15
C ILE A 56 -5.95 4.95 -20.05
N ASP A 57 -6.10 6.22 -20.39
CA ASP A 57 -6.64 7.24 -19.51
C ASP A 57 -8.18 7.14 -19.47
N LEU A 58 -8.74 6.92 -18.27
CA LEU A 58 -10.18 6.72 -18.04
C LEU A 58 -10.82 7.89 -17.28
N ARG A 59 -10.18 9.07 -17.31
CA ARG A 59 -10.62 10.27 -16.57
C ARG A 59 -11.73 11.05 -17.29
#